data_AF-A0A431VDN3-F1
#
_entry.id   AF-A0A431VDN3-F1
#
_cell.length_a   1.000
_cell.length_b   1.000
_cell.length_c   1.000
_cell.angle_alpha   90.00
_cell.angle_beta   90.00
_cell.angle_gamma   90.00
#
_symmetry.space_group_name_H-M   'P 1'
#
loop_
_entity.id
_entity.type
_entity.pdbx_description
1 polymer ?
#
loop_
_entity_poly.entity_id
_entity_poly.type
_entity_poly.pdbx_seq_one_letter_code
_entity_poly.pdbx_strand_id
1 'polypeptide(L)'
;MARTPEIHISSLIVQHDPARTDAIRDAASGIDGLEWCAAENGKAIVTLVTPTAHAVLDHIDALNALPGVHTATMVYHHCEPADAIDAPLS
;
A
#
# COMPACT_ATOMS: atom_id res chain seq x y z
N MET A 1 -18.96 16.17 -16.90
CA MET A 1 -19.38 14.79 -16.59
C MET A 1 -18.64 14.40 -15.32
N ALA A 2 -19.35 14.04 -14.24
CA ALA A 2 -18.68 13.55 -13.03
C ALA A 2 -18.10 12.16 -13.35
N ARG A 3 -16.80 11.97 -13.12
CA ARG A 3 -16.13 10.69 -13.30
C ARG A 3 -16.53 9.80 -12.12
N THR A 4 -16.89 8.55 -12.37
CA THR A 4 -17.13 7.58 -11.30
C THR A 4 -15.86 7.48 -10.44
N PRO A 5 -15.96 7.58 -9.11
CA PRO A 5 -14.80 7.44 -8.24
C PRO A 5 -14.12 6.08 -8.49
N GLU A 6 -12.79 6.09 -8.49
CA GLU A 6 -11.97 4.90 -8.72
C GLU A 6 -11.41 4.42 -7.38
N ILE A 7 -11.23 3.12 -7.23
CA ILE A 7 -10.51 2.52 -6.11
C ILE A 7 -9.28 1.84 -6.68
N HIS A 8 -8.13 2.11 -6.05
CA HIS A 8 -6.84 1.60 -6.43
C HIS A 8 -6.34 0.64 -5.36
N ILE A 9 -6.23 -0.62 -5.74
CA ILE A 9 -5.76 -1.72 -4.88
C ILE A 9 -4.35 -2.06 -5.35
N SER A 10 -3.36 -1.90 -4.48
CA SER A 10 -1.96 -2.10 -4.84
C SER A 10 -1.26 -3.03 -3.87
N SER A 11 -0.31 -3.84 -4.35
CA SER A 11 0.61 -4.59 -3.48
C SER A 11 2.02 -4.06 -3.66
N LEU A 12 2.74 -3.95 -2.55
CA LEU A 12 4.08 -3.38 -2.52
C LEU A 12 5.02 -4.30 -1.77
N ILE A 13 6.27 -4.30 -2.20
CA ILE A 13 7.39 -4.87 -1.45
C ILE A 13 8.15 -3.71 -0.82
N VAL A 14 8.23 -3.72 0.51
CA VAL A 14 9.06 -2.79 1.28
C VAL A 14 10.35 -3.51 1.65
N GLN A 15 11.48 -3.04 1.12
CA GLN A 15 12.81 -3.48 1.54
C GLN A 15 13.27 -2.58 2.67
N HIS A 16 13.73 -3.17 3.77
CA HIS A 16 14.09 -2.46 4.98
C HIS A 16 15.15 -3.21 5.80
N ASP A 17 15.66 -2.54 6.83
CA ASP A 17 16.51 -3.15 7.85
C ASP A 17 15.69 -4.21 8.63
N PRO A 18 16.10 -5.49 8.62
CA PRO A 18 15.38 -6.55 9.32
C PRO A 18 15.32 -6.32 10.84
N ALA A 19 16.28 -5.62 11.44
CA ALA A 19 16.28 -5.30 12.86
C ALA A 19 15.20 -4.27 13.25
N ARG A 20 14.59 -3.61 12.25
CA ARG A 20 13.60 -2.54 12.44
C ARG A 20 12.19 -2.92 11.99
N THR A 21 11.97 -4.19 11.64
CA THR A 21 10.70 -4.70 11.11
C THR A 21 9.50 -4.26 11.95
N ASP A 22 9.53 -4.49 13.27
CA ASP A 22 8.40 -4.16 14.14
C ASP A 22 8.17 -2.65 14.25
N ALA A 23 9.23 -1.85 14.34
CA ALA A 23 9.12 -0.40 14.41
C ALA A 23 8.57 0.21 13.11
N ILE A 24 8.97 -0.34 11.95
CA ILE A 24 8.46 0.10 10.65
C ILE A 24 6.99 -0.32 10.49
N ARG A 25 6.64 -1.54 10.90
CA ARG A 25 5.26 -2.02 10.89
C ARG A 25 4.35 -1.17 11.76
N ASP A 26 4.80 -0.82 12.97
CA ASP A 26 4.06 0.06 13.88
C ASP A 26 3.85 1.45 13.26
N ALA A 27 4.91 2.06 12.71
CA ALA A 27 4.80 3.35 12.03
C ALA A 27 3.88 3.28 10.79
N ALA A 28 3.95 2.20 10.01
CA ALA A 28 3.11 2.00 8.83
C ALA A 28 1.64 1.76 9.18
N SER A 29 1.31 1.33 10.40
CA SER A 29 -0.08 1.13 10.84
C SER A 29 -0.91 2.42 10.91
N GLY A 30 -0.25 3.58 10.93
CA GLY A 30 -0.90 4.88 10.83
C GLY A 30 -1.20 5.34 9.39
N ILE A 31 -0.83 4.55 8.37
CA ILE A 31 -1.12 4.85 6.97
C ILE A 31 -2.51 4.28 6.63
N ASP A 32 -3.46 5.16 6.35
CA ASP A 32 -4.82 4.75 5.99
C ASP A 32 -4.83 3.85 4.75
N GLY A 33 -5.60 2.76 4.82
CA GLY A 33 -5.72 1.78 3.74
C GLY A 33 -4.51 0.85 3.58
N LEU A 34 -3.48 0.97 4.41
CA LEU A 34 -2.34 0.05 4.40
C LEU A 34 -2.59 -1.17 5.28
N GLU A 35 -2.38 -2.35 4.71
CA GLU A 35 -2.34 -3.61 5.44
C GLU A 35 -0.96 -4.26 5.34
N TRP A 36 -0.39 -4.66 6.47
CA TRP A 36 0.87 -5.39 6.53
C TRP A 36 0.62 -6.90 6.48
N CYS A 37 0.99 -7.56 5.37
CA CYS A 37 0.64 -8.96 5.14
C CYS A 37 1.69 -9.93 5.71
N ALA A 38 2.96 -9.73 5.38
CA ALA A 38 4.05 -10.61 5.79
C ALA A 38 5.40 -9.89 5.75
N ALA A 39 6.38 -10.34 6.53
CA ALA A 39 7.75 -9.87 6.44
C ALA A 39 8.74 -11.02 6.65
N GLU A 40 9.80 -11.05 5.84
CA GLU A 40 10.88 -12.03 5.94
C GLU A 40 12.19 -11.41 5.43
N ASN A 41 13.28 -11.59 6.17
CA ASN A 41 14.64 -11.25 5.72
C ASN A 41 14.80 -9.82 5.16
N GLY A 42 14.19 -8.82 5.82
CA GLY A 42 14.26 -7.41 5.42
C GLY A 42 13.39 -7.05 4.21
N LYS A 43 12.41 -7.89 3.87
CA LYS A 43 11.38 -7.62 2.87
C LYS A 43 10.01 -7.82 3.48
N ALA A 44 9.13 -6.85 3.29
CA ALA A 44 7.74 -6.93 3.70
C ALA A 44 6.81 -6.81 2.50
N ILE A 45 5.70 -7.53 2.56
CA ILE A 45 4.58 -7.40 1.62
C ILE A 45 3.50 -6.59 2.31
N VAL A 46 3.07 -5.52 1.67
CA VAL A 46 1.96 -4.67 2.13
C VAL A 46 0.95 -4.48 1.01
N THR A 47 -0.32 -4.28 1.39
CA THR A 47 -1.41 -3.95 0.47
C THR A 47 -1.91 -2.54 0.74
N LEU A 48 -2.28 -1.79 -0.30
CA LEU A 48 -2.79 -0.43 -0.23
C LEU A 48 -4.16 -0.29 -0.90
N VAL A 49 -5.12 0.07 -0.06
CA VAL A 49 -6.49 0.59 -0.20
C VAL A 49 -6.65 2.08 -0.53
N THR A 50 -6.61 2.59 -1.76
CA THR A 50 -6.62 4.06 -1.97
C THR A 50 -7.67 4.58 -2.96
N PRO A 51 -8.17 5.83 -2.78
CA PRO A 51 -9.18 6.42 -3.66
C PRO A 51 -8.61 7.03 -4.94
N THR A 52 -7.28 7.18 -5.06
CA THR A 52 -6.64 7.74 -6.25
C THR A 52 -5.24 7.14 -6.47
N ALA A 53 -4.79 7.10 -7.72
CA ALA A 53 -3.41 6.73 -8.04
C ALA A 53 -2.37 7.66 -7.38
N HIS A 54 -2.71 8.93 -7.15
CA HIS A 54 -1.82 9.87 -6.47
C HIS A 54 -1.61 9.48 -5.00
N ALA A 55 -2.69 9.07 -4.31
CA ALA A 55 -2.60 8.59 -2.93
C ALA A 55 -1.71 7.33 -2.81
N VAL A 56 -1.70 6.44 -3.81
CA VAL A 56 -0.73 5.33 -3.85
C VAL A 56 0.71 5.84 -3.81
N LEU A 57 1.03 6.85 -4.64
CA LEU A 57 2.37 7.44 -4.71
C LEU A 57 2.73 8.17 -3.41
N ASP A 58 1.81 8.93 -2.83
CA ASP A 58 2.03 9.62 -1.55
C ASP A 58 2.34 8.63 -0.42
N HIS A 59 1.65 7.48 -0.38
CA HIS A 59 1.93 6.43 0.59
C HIS A 59 3.25 5.69 0.32
N ILE A 60 3.64 5.51 -0.95
CA ILE A 60 4.97 5.01 -1.31
C ILE A 60 6.05 5.96 -0.78
N ASP A 61 5.88 7.26 -0.97
CA ASP A 61 6.82 8.27 -0.47
C ASP A 61 6.88 8.29 1.06
N ALA A 62 5.72 8.18 1.73
CA ALA A 62 5.64 8.06 3.18
C ALA A 62 6.39 6.82 3.70
N LEU A 63 6.20 5.66 3.06
CA LEU A 63 6.91 4.42 3.40
C LEU A 63 8.43 4.57 3.18
N ASN A 64 8.85 5.16 2.06
CA ASN A 64 10.27 5.42 1.77
C ASN A 64 10.92 6.38 2.78
N ALA A 65 10.15 7.30 3.36
CA ALA A 65 10.62 8.22 4.37
C ALA A 65 10.77 7.58 5.77
N LEU A 66 10.20 6.39 6.00
CA LEU A 66 10.29 5.72 7.28
C LEU A 66 11.75 5.33 7.60
N PRO A 67 12.27 5.69 8.78
CA PRO A 67 13.61 5.32 9.19
C PRO A 67 13.85 3.80 9.14
N GLY A 68 14.82 3.38 8.33
CA GLY A 68 15.16 1.95 8.14
C GLY A 68 14.54 1.31 6.90
N VAL A 69 13.64 2.01 6.19
CA VAL A 69 13.20 1.59 4.86
C VAL A 69 14.24 1.99 3.82
N HIS A 70 14.55 1.06 2.91
CA HIS A 70 15.45 1.29 1.78
C HIS A 70 14.67 1.63 0.52
N THR A 71 13.57 0.92 0.28
CA THR A 71 12.66 1.19 -0.84
C THR A 71 11.31 0.53 -0.63
N ALA A 72 10.23 1.19 -1.06
CA ALA A 72 8.92 0.62 -1.29
C ALA A 72 8.67 0.55 -2.80
N THR A 73 8.49 -0.65 -3.33
CA THR A 73 8.26 -0.89 -4.76
C THR A 73 6.90 -1.53 -4.98
N MET A 74 6.08 -0.92 -5.82
CA MET A 74 4.80 -1.49 -6.23
C MET A 74 5.02 -2.68 -7.17
N VAL A 75 4.40 -3.82 -6.85
CA VAL A 75 4.49 -5.06 -7.63
C VAL A 75 3.18 -5.43 -8.32
N TYR A 76 2.06 -4.93 -7.78
CA TYR A 76 0.74 -5.12 -8.37
C TYR A 76 -0.08 -3.85 -8.21
N HIS A 77 -0.90 -3.54 -9.21
CA HIS A 77 -1.85 -2.44 -9.20
C HIS A 77 -3.11 -2.83 -9.96
N HIS A 78 -4.25 -2.70 -9.30
CA HIS A 78 -5.57 -2.81 -9.87
C HIS A 78 -6.35 -1.52 -9.63
N CYS A 79 -7.20 -1.17 -10.61
CA CYS A 79 -8.06 0.00 -10.54
C CYS A 79 -9.44 -0.39 -11.06
N GLU A 80 -10.46 -0.16 -10.26
CA GLU A 80 -11.86 -0.43 -10.59
C GLU A 80 -12.75 0.73 -10.14
N PRO A 81 -13.90 0.95 -10.78
CA PRO A 81 -14.83 1.97 -10.33
C PRO A 81 -15.44 1.55 -8.98
N ALA A 82 -15.63 2.49 -8.07
CA ALA A 82 -16.01 2.22 -6.68
C ALA A 82 -17.39 1.54 -6.55
N ASP A 83 -18.27 1.70 -7.54
CA ASP A 83 -19.58 1.06 -7.60
C ASP A 83 -19.51 -0.42 -8.04
N ALA A 84 -18.36 -0.88 -8.54
CA ALA A 84 -18.14 -2.28 -8.90
C ALA A 84 -17.68 -3.17 -7.73
N ILE A 85 -17.15 -2.60 -6.64
CA ILE A 85 -16.61 -3.38 -5.50
C ILE A 85 -17.70 -4.20 -4.80
N ASP A 86 -18.89 -3.64 -4.63
CA ASP A 86 -20.04 -4.31 -3.99
C ASP A 86 -21.03 -4.92 -5.01
N ALA A 87 -20.69 -4.91 -6.30
CA ALA A 87 -21.55 -5.50 -7.32
C ALA A 87 -21.49 -7.04 -7.21
N PRO A 88 -22.63 -7.75 -7.23
CA PRO A 88 -22.63 -9.20 -7.20
C PRO A 88 -21.88 -9.77 -8.40
N LEU A 89 -20.94 -10.69 -8.13
CA LEU A 89 -20.26 -11.47 -9.17
C LEU A 89 -21.34 -12.20 -9.99
N SER A 90 -21.47 -11.84 -11.27
CA SER A 90 -22.46 -12.41 -12.19
C SER A 90 -22.02 -13.75 -12.75
#